data_AF-A0A1Q7NDL2-F1
#
_entry.id   AF-A0A1Q7NDL2-F1
#
_cell.length_a   1.000
_cell.length_b   1.000
_cell.length_c   1.000
_cell.angle_alpha   90.00
_cell.angle_beta   90.00
_cell.angle_gamma   90.00
#
_symmetry.space_group_name_H-M   'P 1'
#
loop_
_entity.id
_entity.type
_entity.pdbx_description
1 polymer ?
#
loop_
_entity_poly.entity_id
_entity_poly.type
_entity_poly.pdbx_seq_one_letter_code
_entity_poly.pdbx_strand_id
1 'polypeptide(L)'
;MTSRLPYVWDYNIDADQFRRILDGKLTIGRLDQRWAAVRLIEYAPYEEIIQQLGFRRLIEGWKDWKPYVKSRGCRRGIDFLVEWIPRHHPELL
;
A
#
# COMPACT_ATOMS: atom_id res chain seq x y z
N MET A 1 -10.82 19.59 6.48
CA MET A 1 -9.55 19.51 7.25
C MET A 1 -8.70 18.44 6.59
N THR A 2 -7.53 18.81 6.06
CA THR A 2 -6.64 17.90 5.35
C THR A 2 -6.01 16.96 6.38
N SER A 3 -6.59 15.78 6.57
CA SER A 3 -6.04 14.76 7.47
C SER A 3 -4.67 14.38 6.94
N ARG A 4 -3.61 14.80 7.62
CA ARG A 4 -2.24 14.51 7.19
C ARG A 4 -1.97 13.04 7.51
N LEU A 5 -1.76 12.23 6.50
CA LEU A 5 -1.54 10.79 6.68
C LEU A 5 -0.26 10.60 7.54
N PRO A 6 -0.34 9.93 8.71
CA PRO A 6 0.81 9.83 9.61
C PRO A 6 2.04 9.18 8.98
N TYR A 7 1.86 8.37 7.94
CA TYR A 7 2.92 7.65 7.23
C TYR A 7 3.61 8.45 6.11
N VAL A 8 3.21 9.71 5.87
CA VAL A 8 3.87 10.63 4.90
C VAL A 8 4.33 11.94 5.56
N TRP A 9 4.49 11.94 6.88
CA TRP A 9 4.84 13.12 7.68
C TRP A 9 6.11 13.86 7.20
N ASP A 10 7.05 13.13 6.62
CA ASP A 10 8.34 13.57 6.08
C ASP A 10 8.28 14.09 4.63
N TYR A 11 7.11 14.05 4.00
CA TYR A 11 6.90 14.54 2.64
C TYR A 11 5.98 15.77 2.64
N ASN A 12 6.24 16.68 1.69
CA ASN A 12 5.33 17.78 1.38
C ASN A 12 4.25 17.32 0.39
N ILE A 13 3.45 16.34 0.81
CA ILE A 13 2.29 15.85 0.07
C ILE A 13 1.09 15.74 1.02
N ASP A 14 -0.10 16.00 0.51
CA ASP A 14 -1.34 15.78 1.25
C ASP A 14 -1.94 14.37 0.97
N ALA A 15 -3.04 14.06 1.67
CA ALA A 15 -3.72 12.79 1.51
C ALA A 15 -4.31 12.56 0.11
N ASP A 16 -4.72 13.64 -0.58
CA ASP A 16 -5.26 13.52 -1.93
C ASP A 16 -4.16 13.20 -2.93
N GLN A 17 -3.05 13.93 -2.86
CA GLN A 17 -1.86 13.66 -3.66
C GLN A 17 -1.34 12.24 -3.42
N PHE A 18 -1.25 11.80 -2.16
CA PHE A 18 -0.84 10.43 -1.85
C PHE A 18 -1.77 9.39 -2.49
N ARG A 19 -3.09 9.54 -2.36
CA ARG A 19 -4.07 8.62 -2.98
C ARG A 19 -3.95 8.62 -4.49
N ARG A 20 -3.75 9.78 -5.13
CA ARG A 20 -3.54 9.88 -6.58
C ARG A 20 -2.24 9.20 -7.02
N ILE A 21 -1.17 9.28 -6.23
CA ILE A 21 0.08 8.54 -6.50
C ILE A 21 -0.16 7.03 -6.35
N LEU A 22 -0.84 6.61 -5.28
CA LEU A 22 -1.17 5.20 -5.02
C LEU A 22 -2.05 4.60 -6.12
N ASP A 23 -2.93 5.41 -6.72
CA ASP A 23 -3.76 5.07 -7.88
C ASP A 23 -3.01 5.10 -9.22
N GLY A 24 -1.73 5.48 -9.23
CA GLY A 24 -0.96 5.65 -10.48
C GLY A 24 -1.41 6.84 -11.33
N LYS A 25 -2.25 7.74 -10.79
CA LYS A 25 -2.79 8.93 -11.47
C LYS A 25 -1.91 10.17 -11.30
N LEU A 26 -0.87 10.08 -10.49
CA LEU A 26 0.06 11.16 -10.21
C LEU A 26 1.46 10.59 -9.96
N THR A 27 2.48 11.30 -10.40
CA THR A 27 3.88 11.04 -10.04
C THR A 27 4.52 12.37 -9.71
N ILE A 28 5.20 12.47 -8.57
CA ILE A 28 5.86 13.69 -8.13
C ILE A 28 7.36 13.39 -8.01
N GLY A 29 8.16 13.83 -8.98
CA GLY A 29 9.58 13.49 -9.04
C GLY A 29 9.79 11.97 -9.10
N ARG A 30 10.27 11.37 -8.01
CA ARG A 30 10.48 9.91 -7.86
C ARG A 30 9.35 9.20 -7.10
N LEU A 31 8.32 9.92 -6.67
CA LEU A 31 7.20 9.38 -5.93
C LEU A 31 6.19 8.80 -6.92
N ASP A 32 6.38 7.53 -7.27
CA ASP A 32 5.54 6.73 -8.15
C ASP A 32 4.58 5.82 -7.34
N GLN A 33 3.71 5.08 -8.03
CA GLN A 33 2.75 4.16 -7.39
C GLN A 33 3.44 3.12 -6.50
N ARG A 34 4.56 2.54 -6.97
CA ARG A 34 5.31 1.56 -6.20
C ARG A 34 5.85 2.19 -4.92
N TRP A 35 6.39 3.41 -4.97
CA TRP A 35 6.80 4.13 -3.79
C TRP A 35 5.64 4.31 -2.81
N ALA A 36 4.47 4.74 -3.27
CA ALA A 36 3.31 4.94 -2.40
C ALA A 36 2.83 3.63 -1.77
N ALA A 37 2.77 2.54 -2.54
CA ALA A 37 2.36 1.23 -2.03
C ALA A 37 3.34 0.68 -0.99
N VAL A 38 4.65 0.75 -1.25
CA VAL A 38 5.69 0.33 -0.29
C VAL A 38 5.62 1.21 0.97
N ARG A 39 5.46 2.53 0.82
CA ARG A 39 5.34 3.45 1.94
C ARG A 39 4.13 3.13 2.82
N LEU A 40 2.98 2.87 2.22
CA LEU A 40 1.77 2.46 2.92
C LEU A 40 2.01 1.15 3.70
N ILE A 41 2.55 0.12 3.05
CA ILE A 41 2.76 -1.21 3.65
C ILE A 41 3.74 -1.19 4.83
N GLU A 42 4.76 -0.34 4.77
CA GLU A 42 5.80 -0.30 5.81
C GLU A 42 5.44 0.56 7.01
N TYR A 43 4.62 1.60 6.81
CA TYR A 43 4.46 2.66 7.81
C TYR A 43 3.01 2.87 8.27
N ALA A 44 2.02 2.34 7.56
CA ALA A 44 0.62 2.48 7.93
C ALA A 44 0.13 1.30 8.79
N PRO A 45 -0.86 1.53 9.67
CA PRO A 45 -1.61 0.44 10.31
C PRO A 45 -2.28 -0.46 9.27
N TYR A 46 -2.47 -1.74 9.61
CA TYR A 46 -3.09 -2.71 8.70
C TYR A 46 -4.45 -2.26 8.15
N GLU A 47 -5.30 -1.67 8.99
CA GLU A 47 -6.60 -1.16 8.60
C GLU A 47 -6.50 -0.09 7.50
N GLU A 48 -5.53 0.82 7.59
CA GLU A 48 -5.26 1.83 6.57
C GLU A 48 -4.76 1.18 5.26
N ILE A 49 -3.90 0.16 5.35
CA ILE A 49 -3.46 -0.59 4.17
C ILE A 49 -4.67 -1.14 3.40
N ILE A 50 -5.59 -1.79 4.12
CA ILE A 50 -6.80 -2.38 3.52
C ILE A 50 -7.79 -1.32 3.06
N GLN A 51 -7.96 -0.20 3.78
CA GLN A 51 -8.85 0.89 3.34
C GLN A 51 -8.37 1.54 2.04
N GLN A 52 -7.06 1.73 1.85
CA GLN A 52 -6.51 2.42 0.68
C GLN A 52 -6.36 1.49 -0.55
N LEU A 53 -5.98 0.23 -0.35
CA LEU A 53 -5.75 -0.72 -1.45
C LEU A 53 -6.90 -1.71 -1.65
N GLY A 54 -7.59 -2.10 -0.58
CA GLY A 54 -8.39 -3.31 -0.58
C GLY A 54 -7.55 -4.57 -0.78
N PHE A 55 -8.17 -5.74 -0.66
CA PHE A 55 -7.46 -7.01 -0.83
C PHE A 55 -7.06 -7.26 -2.30
N ARG A 56 -7.94 -6.96 -3.26
CA ARG A 56 -7.63 -7.13 -4.70
C ARG A 56 -6.36 -6.41 -5.13
N ARG A 57 -6.27 -5.08 -4.95
CA ARG A 57 -5.10 -4.32 -5.40
C ARG A 57 -3.84 -4.69 -4.63
N LEU A 58 -3.98 -5.00 -3.34
CA LEU A 58 -2.85 -5.48 -2.53
C LEU A 58 -2.27 -6.77 -3.12
N ILE A 59 -3.13 -7.73 -3.47
CA ILE A 59 -2.72 -9.03 -4.00
C ILE A 59 -2.12 -8.90 -5.40
N GLU A 60 -2.79 -8.18 -6.28
CA GLU A 60 -2.34 -7.93 -7.66
C GLU A 60 -0.98 -7.22 -7.69
N GLY A 61 -0.80 -6.19 -6.85
CA GLY A 61 0.44 -5.41 -6.79
C GLY A 61 1.56 -6.05 -5.97
N TRP A 62 1.28 -7.05 -5.14
CA TRP A 62 2.24 -7.56 -4.16
C TRP A 62 3.55 -8.05 -4.79
N LYS A 63 3.45 -8.77 -5.91
CA LYS A 63 4.61 -9.31 -6.63
C LYS A 63 5.64 -8.21 -6.98
N ASP A 64 5.15 -7.03 -7.36
CA ASP A 64 5.99 -5.92 -7.81
C ASP A 64 6.52 -5.08 -6.63
N TRP A 65 5.78 -5.02 -5.52
CA TRP A 65 6.16 -4.21 -4.35
C TRP A 65 7.04 -4.97 -3.35
N LYS A 66 6.84 -6.29 -3.22
CA LYS A 66 7.56 -7.17 -2.28
C LYS A 66 9.08 -6.98 -2.27
N PRO A 67 9.79 -6.85 -3.41
CA PRO A 67 11.24 -6.67 -3.41
C PRO A 67 11.70 -5.40 -2.68
N TYR A 68 10.83 -4.39 -2.56
CA TYR A 68 11.15 -3.06 -2.05
C TYR A 68 10.74 -2.84 -0.59
N VAL A 69 9.79 -3.62 -0.06
CA VAL A 69 9.44 -3.63 1.37
C VAL A 69 10.63 -4.13 2.17
N LYS A 70 11.16 -3.42 3.15
CA LYS A 70 12.32 -3.83 3.97
C LYS A 70 11.92 -4.69 5.16
N SER A 71 10.77 -4.42 5.78
CA SER A 71 10.29 -5.17 6.95
C SER A 71 10.01 -6.63 6.62
N ARG A 72 10.79 -7.56 7.22
CA ARG A 72 10.55 -9.01 7.08
C ARG A 72 9.20 -9.43 7.65
N GLY A 73 8.73 -8.76 8.71
CA GLY A 73 7.42 -9.02 9.31
C GLY A 73 6.30 -8.70 8.34
N CYS A 74 6.33 -7.51 7.72
CA CYS A 74 5.36 -7.12 6.70
C CYS A 74 5.38 -8.09 5.51
N ARG A 75 6.58 -8.43 5.00
CA ARG A 75 6.68 -9.39 3.88
C ARG A 75 5.99 -10.71 4.18
N ARG A 76 6.24 -11.31 5.34
CA ARG A 76 5.61 -12.59 5.72
C ARG A 76 4.10 -12.45 5.92
N GLY A 77 3.65 -11.36 6.55
CA GLY A 77 2.23 -11.11 6.75
C GLY A 77 1.47 -10.98 5.43
N ILE A 78 2.00 -10.19 4.49
CA ILE A 78 1.37 -10.02 3.18
C ILE A 78 1.51 -11.27 2.31
N ASP A 79 2.64 -11.99 2.37
CA ASP A 79 2.80 -13.30 1.69
C ASP A 79 1.70 -14.28 2.12
N PHE A 80 1.42 -14.36 3.42
CA PHE A 80 0.31 -15.17 3.94
C PHE A 80 -1.03 -14.74 3.36
N LEU A 81 -1.36 -13.44 3.36
CA LEU A 81 -2.64 -12.94 2.84
C LEU A 81 -2.81 -13.22 1.34
N VAL A 82 -1.76 -13.02 0.55
CA VAL A 82 -1.75 -13.25 -0.90
C VAL A 82 -1.99 -14.72 -1.22
N GLU A 83 -1.50 -15.63 -0.39
CA GLU A 83 -1.73 -17.06 -0.56
C GLU A 83 -3.12 -17.49 -0.03
N TRP A 84 -3.53 -16.95 1.11
CA TRP A 84 -4.68 -17.44 1.86
C TRP A 84 -6.02 -16.92 1.35
N ILE A 85 -6.11 -15.62 1.02
CA ILE A 85 -7.37 -14.97 0.62
C ILE A 85 -7.97 -15.59 -0.64
N PRO A 86 -7.23 -15.77 -1.75
CA PRO A 86 -7.83 -16.36 -2.96
C PRO A 86 -8.39 -17.77 -2.76
N ARG A 87 -7.90 -18.50 -1.74
CA ARG A 87 -8.33 -19.87 -1.43
C ARG A 87 -9.49 -19.95 -0.44
N HIS A 88 -9.57 -19.00 0.50
CA HIS A 88 -10.51 -19.08 1.63
C HIS A 88 -11.57 -17.98 1.62
N HIS A 89 -11.25 -16.81 1.05
CA HIS A 89 -12.13 -15.65 0.97
C HIS A 89 -12.10 -15.00 -0.42
N PRO A 90 -12.43 -15.74 -1.49
CA PRO A 90 -12.44 -15.20 -2.85
C PRO A 90 -13.45 -14.04 -3.02
N GLU A 91 -14.45 -13.91 -2.15
CA GLU A 91 -15.41 -12.81 -2.14
C GLU A 91 -14.79 -11.45 -1.81
N LEU A 92 -13.57 -11.42 -1.27
CA LEU A 92 -12.82 -10.20 -0.98
C LEU A 92 -12.01 -9.69 -2.18
N LEU A 93 -11.98 -10.45 -3.29
CA LEU A 93 -11.31 -10.08 -4.53
C LEU A 93 -12.28 -9.35 -5.46
#